data_AF-L7LP96-F1
#
_entry.id   AF-L7LP96-F1
#
_cell.length_a   1.000
_cell.length_b   1.000
_cell.length_c   1.000
_cell.angle_alpha   90.00
_cell.angle_beta   90.00
_cell.angle_gamma   90.00
#
_symmetry.space_group_name_H-M   'P 1'
#
loop_
_entity.id
_entity.type
_entity.pdbx_description
1 polymer ?
#
loop_
_entity_poly.entity_id
_entity_poly.type
_entity_poly.pdbx_seq_one_letter_code
_entity_poly.pdbx_strand_id
1 'polypeptide(L)' 'MIFGMARTAGGRRSMTEIGVVERDRAGLVRVVPAWRAGTGFTDRRETLVRLIGSRS' A
#
# COMPACT_ATOMS: atom_id res chain seq x y z
N MET A 1 -1.73 2.50 -6.79
CA MET A 1 -1.38 2.34 -5.35
C MET A 1 -2.24 3.28 -4.54
N ILE A 2 -2.48 2.94 -3.27
CA ILE A 2 -3.24 3.75 -2.30
C ILE A 2 -2.45 3.88 -0.99
N PHE A 3 -2.74 4.94 -0.22
CA PHE A 3 -2.14 5.19 1.09
C PHE A 3 -3.23 5.20 2.16
N GLY A 4 -3.14 4.27 3.11
CA GLY A 4 -3.98 4.22 4.30
C GLY A 4 -3.46 5.19 5.35
N MET A 5 -4.33 6.06 5.84
CA MET A 5 -4.00 7.07 6.86
C MET A 5 -4.95 6.91 8.06
N ALA A 6 -4.40 6.98 9.27
CA ALA A 6 -5.17 7.06 10.50
C ALA A 6 -4.72 8.24 11.36
N ARG A 7 -5.60 8.71 12.25
CA ARG A 7 -5.21 9.66 13.29
C ARG A 7 -4.60 8.93 14.48
N THR A 8 -3.54 9.47 15.04
CA THR A 8 -3.00 9.03 16.33
C THR A 8 -3.88 9.56 17.47
N ALA A 9 -3.66 9.06 18.69
CA ALA A 9 -4.32 9.57 19.88
C ALA A 9 -4.11 11.09 20.09
N GLY A 10 -2.95 11.62 19.65
CA GLY A 10 -2.64 13.06 19.66
C GLY A 10 -3.19 13.85 18.45
N GLY A 11 -4.08 13.27 17.65
CA GLY A 11 -4.73 13.95 16.51
C GLY A 11 -3.89 14.11 15.25
N ARG A 12 -2.61 13.72 15.26
CA ARG A 12 -1.75 13.74 14.06
C ARG A 12 -2.17 12.65 13.08
N ARG A 13 -2.14 12.95 11.78
CA ARG A 13 -2.29 11.93 10.73
C ARG A 13 -0.98 11.15 10.59
N SER A 14 -1.09 9.84 10.52
CA SER A 14 0.01 8.91 10.29
C SER A 14 -0.38 7.89 9.25
N MET A 15 0.59 7.45 8.46
CA MET A 15 0.38 6.41 7.46
C MET A 15 0.36 5.05 8.16
N THR A 16 -0.68 4.28 7.93
CA THR A 16 -0.88 2.95 8.52
C THR A 16 -0.65 1.83 7.53
N GLU A 17 -0.86 2.08 6.23
CA GLU A 17 -0.74 1.06 5.19
C GLU A 17 -0.37 1.69 3.83
N ILE A 18 0.38 0.96 3.01
CA ILE A 18 0.52 1.21 1.58
C ILE A 18 -0.08 0.02 0.85
N GLY A 19 -1.12 0.26 0.05
CA GLY A 19 -1.77 -0.74 -0.78
C GLY A 19 -1.33 -0.64 -2.24
N VAL A 20 -1.01 -1.77 -2.87
CA VAL A 20 -0.89 -1.86 -4.33
C VAL A 20 -2.22 -2.34 -4.91
N VAL A 21 -2.50 -1.88 -6.12
CA VAL A 21 -3.73 -2.24 -6.83
C VAL A 21 -3.39 -3.35 -7.80
N GLU A 22 -4.05 -4.49 -7.66
CA GLU A 22 -3.94 -5.62 -8.57
C GLU A 22 -5.25 -5.78 -9.33
N ARG A 23 -5.16 -6.10 -10.61
CA ARG A 23 -6.31 -6.48 -11.43
C ARG A 23 -6.12 -7.91 -11.87
N ASP A 24 -7.11 -8.76 -11.64
CA ASP A 24 -7.07 -10.14 -12.12
C ASP A 24 -7.59 -10.27 -13.56
N ARG A 25 -7.56 -11.51 -14.07
CA ARG A 25 -7.94 -11.83 -15.45
C ARG A 25 -9.43 -11.61 -15.73
N ALA A 26 -10.29 -11.70 -14.71
CA ALA A 26 -11.71 -11.38 -14.83
C ALA A 26 -11.95 -9.86 -14.80
N GLY A 27 -10.89 -9.08 -14.55
CA GLY A 27 -10.93 -7.63 -14.49
C GLY A 27 -11.27 -7.09 -13.11
N LEU A 28 -11.39 -7.93 -12.08
CA LEU A 28 -11.64 -7.50 -10.71
C LEU A 28 -10.40 -6.79 -10.18
N VAL A 29 -10.62 -5.60 -9.61
CA VAL A 29 -9.59 -4.78 -9.01
C VAL A 29 -9.63 -4.95 -7.50
N ARG A 30 -8.49 -5.32 -6.91
CA ARG A 30 -8.33 -5.46 -5.47
C ARG A 30 -7.16 -4.63 -4.96
N VAL A 31 -7.27 -4.18 -3.73
CA VAL A 31 -6.15 -3.59 -3.00
C VAL A 31 -5.51 -4.68 -2.16
N VAL A 32 -4.21 -4.88 -2.34
CA VAL A 32 -3.42 -5.77 -1.50
C VAL A 32 -2.34 -4.97 -0.76
N PRO A 33 -2.13 -5.22 0.54
CA PRO A 33 -1.15 -4.48 1.33
C PRO A 33 0.27 -4.81 0.87
N ALA A 34 1.09 -3.79 0.60
CA ALA A 34 2.52 -3.92 0.34
C ALA A 34 3.37 -3.53 1.55
N TRP A 35 2.84 -2.69 2.44
CA TRP A 35 3.48 -2.29 3.69
C TRP A 35 2.42 -1.94 4.74
N ARG A 36 2.67 -2.25 6.00
CA ARG A 36 1.85 -1.87 7.16
C ARG A 36 2.72 -1.29 8.26
N ALA A 37 2.21 -0.28 8.97
CA ALA A 37 2.96 0.37 10.05
C ALA A 37 3.37 -0.57 11.18
N GLY A 38 2.52 -1.54 11.53
CA GLY A 38 2.79 -2.47 12.63
C GLY A 38 3.66 -3.68 12.27
N THR A 39 3.72 -4.06 10.99
CA THR A 39 4.36 -5.32 10.56
C THR A 39 5.38 -5.15 9.44
N GLY A 40 5.56 -3.93 8.91
CA GLY A 40 6.48 -3.65 7.82
C GLY A 40 5.99 -4.12 6.46
N PHE A 41 6.93 -4.46 5.58
CA PHE A 41 6.66 -4.90 4.21
C PHE A 41 6.03 -6.30 4.17
N THR A 42 5.19 -6.52 3.16
CA THR A 42 4.63 -7.84 2.82
C THR A 42 5.34 -8.41 1.58
N ASP A 43 4.88 -9.56 1.11
CA ASP A 43 5.31 -10.20 -0.16
C ASP A 43 5.02 -9.35 -1.41
N ARG A 44 4.39 -8.18 -1.25
CA ARG A 44 4.14 -7.22 -2.35
C ARG A 44 5.14 -6.06 -2.38
N ARG A 45 6.21 -6.10 -1.57
CA ARG A 45 7.31 -5.12 -1.59
C ARG A 45 7.84 -4.85 -2.99
N GLU A 46 8.18 -5.89 -3.73
CA GLU A 46 8.78 -5.73 -5.07
C GLU A 46 7.83 -5.06 -6.07
N THR A 47 6.54 -5.38 -5.96
CA THR A 47 5.51 -4.75 -6.79
C THR A 47 5.40 -3.26 -6.49
N LEU A 48 5.47 -2.87 -5.21
CA LEU A 48 5.51 -1.47 -4.80
C LEU A 48 6.76 -0.76 -5.32
N VAL A 49 7.94 -1.36 -5.17
CA VAL A 49 9.21 -0.78 -5.67
C VAL A 49 9.15 -0.55 -7.18
N ARG A 50 8.64 -1.53 -7.94
CA ARG A 50 8.47 -1.39 -9.39
C ARG A 50 7.54 -0.24 -9.76
N LEU A 51 6.42 -0.07 -9.05
CA LEU A 51 5.47 1.02 -9.29
C LEU A 51 6.06 2.40 -8.97
N ILE A 52 6.94 2.49 -7.98
CA ILE A 52 7.67 3.73 -7.67
C ILE A 52 8.69 4.01 -8.77
N GLY A 53 9.46 3.00 -9.18
CA GLY A 53 10.47 3.14 -10.23
C GLY A 53 9.89 3.49 -11.61
N SER A 54 8.66 3.09 -11.92
CA SER A 54 7.98 3.45 -13.18
C SER A 54 7.40 4.86 -13.19
N ARG A 55 7.56 5.64 -12.12
CA ARG A 55 7.03 7.01 -11.98
C ARG A 55 8.12 8.08 -12.03
N SER A 56 9.36 7.69 -12.33
CA SER A 56 10.52 8.56 -12.55
C SER A 56 10.78 8.66 -14.05
#